data_AF-A0A352DVW8-F1
#
_entry.id   AF-A0A352DVW8-F1
#
_cell.length_a   1.000
_cell.length_b   1.000
_cell.length_c   1.000
_cell.angle_alpha   90.00
_cell.angle_beta   90.00
_cell.angle_gamma   90.00
#
_symmetry.space_group_name_H-M   'P 1'
#
loop_
_entity.id
_entity.type
_entity.pdbx_description
1 polymer ?
#
loop_
_entity_poly.entity_id
_entity_poly.type
_entity_poly.pdbx_seq_one_letter_code
_entity_poly.pdbx_strand_id
1 'polypeptide(L)'
;DLARARAVSDALAGAATQATRAVELTEGDAALQSLAATLAERASAKGRQAEAAAQAHAEKQAVSDTALAALTAARGAAEDATARLGADDLARLEREAVTARHAATVAAQEARRLDAQIQLARDLLAHADLRGTDPAAAEVAWQSIVNRWTEVGQVAALRALSPEQLALSVQQATGALAARQANAAAAIDKAPPEALAKASDDDRADVRAMQVEMRMVKDASGLLRSAATLFGDTMTEGFQASVSQALYFGNAPDIQGQLAPSGSNLVATLVAMSDADAVAEEAYVAVLSRPPVDDERADVAAFLDSRPNDRTQAIAELVWALVSSNEFRFNH
;
A
#
# COMPACT_ATOMS: atom_id res chain seq x y z
N ASP A 1 -2.09 31.72 -53.07
CA ASP A 1 -3.42 32.29 -53.42
C ASP A 1 -3.48 33.81 -53.49
N LEU A 2 -2.93 34.56 -52.53
CA LEU A 2 -2.96 36.03 -52.53
C LEU A 2 -2.37 36.67 -53.80
N ALA A 3 -1.18 36.22 -54.22
CA ALA A 3 -0.52 36.73 -55.44
C ALA A 3 -1.35 36.50 -56.71
N ARG A 4 -2.05 35.35 -56.78
CA ARG A 4 -2.95 35.02 -57.89
C ARG A 4 -4.21 35.90 -57.88
N ALA A 5 -4.79 36.19 -56.71
CA ALA A 5 -5.95 37.06 -56.59
C ALA A 5 -5.63 38.52 -57.00
N ARG A 6 -4.45 39.03 -56.63
CA ARG A 6 -3.96 40.36 -57.07
C ARG A 6 -3.77 40.40 -58.58
N ALA A 7 -3.08 39.41 -59.15
CA ALA A 7 -2.87 39.34 -60.60
C ALA A 7 -4.20 39.29 -61.39
N VAL A 8 -5.22 38.58 -60.88
CA VAL A 8 -6.56 38.55 -61.50
C VAL A 8 -7.27 39.90 -61.37
N SER A 9 -7.17 40.57 -60.21
CA SER A 9 -7.71 41.92 -60.02
C SER A 9 -7.10 42.92 -61.02
N ASP A 10 -5.78 42.92 -61.15
CA ASP A 10 -5.04 43.83 -62.02
C ASP A 10 -5.36 43.57 -63.50
N ALA A 11 -5.47 42.30 -63.90
CA ALA A 11 -5.87 41.92 -65.26
C ALA A 11 -7.31 42.38 -65.59
N LEU A 12 -8.25 42.24 -64.66
CA LEU A 12 -9.62 42.70 -64.83
C LEU A 12 -9.72 44.23 -64.88
N ALA A 13 -8.94 44.94 -64.06
CA ALA A 13 -8.86 46.40 -64.08
C ALA A 13 -8.27 46.93 -65.41
N GLY A 14 -7.22 46.27 -65.91
CA GLY A 14 -6.66 46.54 -67.23
C GLY A 14 -7.68 46.32 -68.36
N ALA A 15 -8.44 45.22 -68.31
CA ALA A 15 -9.51 44.93 -69.27
C ALA A 15 -10.67 45.94 -69.20
N ALA A 16 -11.08 46.35 -68.00
CA ALA A 16 -12.10 47.39 -67.80
C ALA A 16 -11.68 48.74 -68.39
N THR A 17 -10.39 49.11 -68.25
CA THR A 17 -9.83 50.34 -68.81
C THR A 17 -9.90 50.34 -70.34
N GLN A 18 -9.52 49.22 -70.98
CA GLN A 18 -9.60 49.09 -72.44
C GLN A 18 -11.05 49.05 -72.93
N ALA A 19 -11.97 48.41 -72.20
CA ALA A 19 -13.40 48.40 -72.52
C ALA A 19 -14.01 49.81 -72.41
N THR A 20 -13.62 50.59 -71.40
CA THR A 20 -14.05 52.00 -71.24
C THR A 20 -13.57 52.86 -72.42
N ARG A 21 -12.31 52.68 -72.85
CA ARG A 21 -11.77 53.35 -74.03
C ARG A 21 -12.51 52.96 -75.32
N ALA A 22 -12.95 51.70 -75.44
CA ALA A 22 -13.75 51.26 -76.58
C ALA A 22 -15.13 51.94 -76.61
N VAL A 23 -15.78 52.11 -75.45
CA VAL A 23 -17.05 52.85 -75.31
C VAL A 23 -16.91 54.31 -75.78
N GLU A 24 -15.79 54.97 -75.45
CA GLU A 24 -15.52 56.36 -75.86
C GLU A 24 -15.39 56.49 -77.38
N LEU A 25 -14.87 55.47 -78.06
CA LEU A 25 -14.65 55.47 -79.51
C LEU A 25 -15.88 55.06 -80.32
N THR A 26 -16.86 54.37 -79.72
CA THR A 26 -18.06 53.86 -80.41
C THR A 26 -19.32 54.69 -80.14
N GLU A 27 -19.17 55.91 -79.61
CA GLU A 27 -20.29 56.84 -79.34
C GLU A 27 -21.38 56.24 -78.42
N GLY A 28 -21.00 55.42 -77.45
CA GLY A 28 -21.90 55.01 -76.36
C GLY A 28 -22.67 53.70 -76.56
N ASP A 29 -22.06 52.70 -77.20
CA ASP A 29 -22.62 51.34 -77.26
C ASP A 29 -22.95 50.78 -75.86
N ALA A 30 -24.23 50.50 -75.62
CA ALA A 30 -24.75 50.07 -74.33
C ALA A 30 -24.21 48.71 -73.86
N ALA A 31 -23.88 47.80 -74.78
CA ALA A 31 -23.32 46.49 -74.45
C ALA A 31 -21.87 46.62 -73.95
N LEU A 32 -21.08 47.49 -74.58
CA LEU A 32 -19.71 47.79 -74.14
C LEU A 32 -19.67 48.55 -72.81
N GLN A 33 -20.63 49.45 -72.56
CA GLN A 33 -20.79 50.12 -71.27
C GLN A 33 -21.07 49.13 -70.13
N SER A 34 -22.01 48.20 -70.36
CA SER A 34 -22.35 47.14 -69.41
C SER A 34 -21.17 46.21 -69.12
N LEU A 35 -20.40 45.85 -70.16
CA LEU A 35 -19.20 45.03 -70.02
C LEU A 35 -18.10 45.74 -69.23
N ALA A 36 -17.82 47.01 -69.53
CA ALA A 36 -16.84 47.82 -68.81
C ALA A 36 -17.19 47.95 -67.32
N ALA A 37 -18.47 48.22 -67.02
CA ALA A 37 -18.97 48.29 -65.64
C ALA A 37 -18.83 46.96 -64.90
N THR A 38 -19.18 45.83 -65.55
CA THR A 38 -19.07 44.49 -64.96
C THR A 38 -17.61 44.11 -64.70
N LEU A 39 -16.69 44.45 -65.61
CA LEU A 39 -15.26 44.18 -65.44
C LEU A 39 -14.67 45.03 -64.31
N ALA A 40 -15.04 46.31 -64.21
CA ALA A 40 -14.62 47.20 -63.13
C ALA A 40 -15.13 46.73 -61.77
N GLU A 41 -16.38 46.30 -61.68
CA GLU A 41 -16.99 45.79 -60.45
C GLU A 41 -16.30 44.49 -59.99
N ARG A 42 -16.06 43.55 -60.92
CA ARG A 42 -15.33 42.30 -60.63
C ARG A 42 -13.88 42.55 -60.24
N ALA A 43 -13.19 43.51 -60.87
CA ALA A 43 -11.85 43.91 -60.49
C ALA A 43 -11.83 44.46 -59.06
N SER A 44 -12.75 45.39 -58.74
CA SER A 44 -12.87 45.97 -57.40
C SER A 44 -13.20 44.91 -56.33
N ALA A 45 -14.10 43.97 -56.63
CA ALA A 45 -14.43 42.87 -55.73
C ALA A 45 -13.23 41.95 -55.46
N LYS A 46 -12.43 41.62 -56.49
CA LYS A 46 -11.21 40.82 -56.33
C LYS A 46 -10.08 41.57 -55.63
N GLY A 47 -9.94 42.87 -55.88
CA GLY A 47 -9.01 43.76 -55.16
C GLY A 47 -9.30 43.79 -53.66
N ARG A 48 -10.56 44.04 -53.27
CA ARG A 48 -11.00 44.01 -51.86
C ARG A 48 -10.77 42.64 -51.21
N GLN A 49 -11.06 41.56 -51.94
CA GLN A 49 -10.81 40.19 -51.44
C GLN A 49 -9.32 39.94 -51.20
N ALA A 50 -8.44 40.42 -52.09
CA ALA A 50 -7.00 40.29 -51.94
C ALA A 50 -6.46 41.15 -50.79
N GLU A 51 -6.93 42.38 -50.61
CA GLU A 51 -6.52 43.24 -49.49
C GLU A 51 -6.93 42.65 -48.14
N ALA A 52 -8.18 42.20 -48.00
CA ALA A 52 -8.65 41.53 -46.78
C ALA A 52 -7.85 40.26 -46.46
N ALA A 53 -7.52 39.45 -47.48
CA ALA A 53 -6.67 38.27 -47.30
C ALA A 53 -5.22 38.62 -46.92
N ALA A 54 -4.69 39.74 -47.43
CA ALA A 54 -3.34 40.22 -47.08
C ALA A 54 -3.29 40.71 -45.63
N GLN A 55 -4.28 41.47 -45.19
CA GLN A 55 -4.40 41.93 -43.81
C GLN A 55 -4.54 40.75 -42.84
N ALA A 56 -5.44 39.81 -43.13
CA ALA A 56 -5.61 38.61 -42.32
C ALA A 56 -4.34 37.73 -42.27
N HIS A 57 -3.57 37.67 -43.35
CA HIS A 57 -2.27 36.98 -43.35
C HIS A 57 -1.25 37.72 -42.47
N ALA A 58 -1.14 39.04 -42.59
CA ALA A 58 -0.23 39.86 -41.80
C ALA A 58 -0.54 39.77 -40.30
N GLU A 59 -1.82 39.81 -39.92
CA GLU A 59 -2.27 39.62 -38.53
C GLU A 59 -1.89 38.23 -38.00
N LYS A 60 -2.18 37.17 -38.76
CA LYS A 60 -1.82 35.80 -38.37
C LYS A 60 -0.32 35.60 -38.26
N GLN A 61 0.45 36.22 -39.16
CA GLN A 61 1.91 36.17 -39.13
C GLN A 61 2.45 36.87 -37.88
N ALA A 62 1.94 38.07 -37.54
CA ALA A 62 2.33 38.78 -36.32
C ALA A 62 2.01 37.98 -35.04
N VAL A 63 0.85 37.31 -34.99
CA VAL A 63 0.48 36.41 -33.88
C VAL A 63 1.42 35.22 -33.81
N SER A 64 1.76 34.61 -34.95
CA SER A 64 2.70 33.48 -35.03
C SER A 64 4.10 33.87 -34.54
N ASP A 65 4.61 35.03 -34.96
CA ASP A 65 5.92 35.53 -34.57
C ASP A 65 5.98 35.82 -33.06
N THR A 66 4.90 36.39 -32.51
CA THR A 66 4.76 36.63 -31.07
C THR A 66 4.74 35.32 -30.28
N ALA A 67 3.98 34.32 -30.74
CA ALA A 67 3.91 33.01 -30.11
C ALA A 67 5.25 32.27 -30.13
N LEU A 68 6.00 32.38 -31.24
CA LEU A 68 7.32 31.78 -31.37
C LEU A 68 8.32 32.42 -30.41
N ALA A 69 8.33 33.76 -30.29
CA ALA A 69 9.18 34.47 -29.34
C ALA A 69 8.87 34.07 -27.88
N ALA A 70 7.59 33.95 -27.53
CA ALA A 70 7.16 33.50 -26.21
C ALA A 70 7.61 32.05 -25.91
N LEU A 71 7.52 31.15 -26.90
CA LEU A 71 7.97 29.77 -26.76
C LEU A 71 9.49 29.69 -26.54
N THR A 72 10.28 30.45 -27.29
CA THR A 72 11.73 30.51 -27.12
C THR A 72 12.11 31.04 -25.74
N ALA A 73 11.44 32.09 -25.26
CA ALA A 73 11.68 32.64 -23.92
C ALA A 73 11.32 31.64 -22.82
N ALA A 74 10.18 30.95 -22.93
CA ALA A 74 9.76 29.92 -21.98
C ALA A 74 10.75 28.74 -21.93
N ARG A 75 11.29 28.34 -23.08
CA ARG A 75 12.30 27.29 -23.16
C ARG A 75 13.62 27.69 -22.47
N GLY A 76 14.11 28.91 -22.72
CA GLY A 76 15.30 29.42 -22.04
C GLY A 76 15.11 29.50 -20.52
N ALA A 77 13.94 29.97 -20.07
CA ALA A 77 13.63 30.01 -18.63
C ALA A 77 13.56 28.62 -17.99
N ALA A 78 13.05 27.61 -18.70
CA ALA A 78 13.03 26.23 -18.23
C ALA A 78 14.44 25.64 -18.14
N GLU A 79 15.28 25.85 -19.16
CA GLU A 79 16.68 25.41 -19.20
C GLU A 79 17.52 26.09 -18.09
N ASP A 80 17.30 27.37 -17.82
CA ASP A 80 17.93 28.09 -16.70
C ASP A 80 17.48 27.55 -15.33
N ALA A 81 16.21 27.17 -15.20
CA ALA A 81 15.69 26.62 -13.95
C ALA A 81 16.28 25.23 -13.65
N THR A 82 16.43 24.37 -14.66
CA THR A 82 17.12 23.07 -14.51
C THR A 82 18.63 23.22 -14.33
N ALA A 83 19.27 24.23 -14.91
CA ALA A 83 20.70 24.48 -14.72
C ALA A 83 21.07 24.98 -13.31
N ARG A 84 20.13 25.56 -12.56
CA ARG A 84 20.36 26.10 -11.20
C ARG A 84 20.55 25.04 -10.12
N LEU A 85 20.17 23.78 -10.36
CA LEU A 85 20.36 22.69 -9.42
C LEU A 85 20.98 21.51 -10.16
N GLY A 86 22.26 21.24 -9.91
CA GLY A 86 22.95 20.09 -10.49
C GLY A 86 22.39 18.76 -9.96
N ALA A 87 22.70 17.66 -10.64
CA ALA A 87 22.31 16.31 -10.18
C ALA A 87 22.81 16.02 -8.75
N ASP A 88 24.01 16.50 -8.40
CA ASP A 88 24.59 16.36 -7.06
C ASP A 88 23.84 17.19 -6.01
N ASP A 89 23.36 18.39 -6.37
CA ASP A 89 22.54 19.23 -5.50
C ASP A 89 21.18 18.59 -5.23
N LEU A 90 20.55 18.02 -6.27
CA LEU A 90 19.31 17.28 -6.14
C LEU A 90 19.48 16.06 -5.23
N ALA A 91 20.53 15.26 -5.44
CA ALA A 91 20.82 14.09 -4.61
C ALA A 91 21.12 14.47 -3.15
N ARG A 92 21.80 15.60 -2.91
CA ARG A 92 22.02 16.13 -1.56
C ARG A 92 20.71 16.58 -0.92
N LEU A 93 19.91 17.38 -1.61
CA LEU A 93 18.61 17.86 -1.12
C LEU A 93 17.65 16.71 -0.84
N GLU A 94 17.68 15.65 -1.65
CA GLU A 94 16.88 14.44 -1.43
C GLU A 94 17.30 13.72 -0.15
N ARG A 95 18.61 13.50 0.08
CA ARG A 95 19.11 12.93 1.34
C ARG A 95 18.72 13.79 2.54
N GLU A 96 18.90 15.11 2.45
CA GLU A 96 18.49 16.05 3.50
C GLU A 96 16.99 15.98 3.78
N ALA A 97 16.15 15.89 2.74
CA ALA A 97 14.70 15.75 2.89
C ALA A 97 14.31 14.41 3.53
N VAL A 98 14.97 13.30 3.17
CA VAL A 98 14.74 11.99 3.79
C VAL A 98 15.12 12.02 5.27
N THR A 99 16.29 12.57 5.62
CA THR A 99 16.72 12.72 7.02
C THR A 99 15.75 13.61 7.81
N ALA A 100 15.34 14.75 7.24
CA ALA A 100 14.38 15.66 7.87
C ALA A 100 13.02 14.98 8.09
N ARG A 101 12.53 14.20 7.12
CA ARG A 101 11.28 13.44 7.24
C ARG A 101 11.38 12.35 8.32
N HIS A 102 12.51 11.66 8.39
CA HIS A 102 12.76 10.68 9.46
C HIS A 102 12.74 11.35 10.84
N ALA A 103 13.49 12.45 11.01
CA ALA A 103 13.51 13.21 12.26
C ALA A 103 12.12 13.72 12.67
N ALA A 104 11.33 14.23 11.72
CA ALA A 104 9.95 14.66 11.96
C ALA A 104 9.05 13.48 12.39
N THR A 105 9.25 12.30 11.80
CA THR A 105 8.50 11.08 12.16
C THR A 105 8.81 10.64 13.59
N VAL A 106 10.09 10.62 13.96
CA VAL A 106 10.54 10.30 15.33
C VAL A 106 9.98 11.31 16.33
N ALA A 107 10.09 12.60 16.05
CA ALA A 107 9.53 13.65 16.92
C ALA A 107 8.00 13.51 17.09
N ALA A 108 7.28 13.18 16.02
CA ALA A 108 5.84 12.94 16.06
C ALA A 108 5.47 11.65 16.83
N GLN A 109 6.34 10.65 16.87
CA GLN A 109 6.16 9.46 17.70
C GLN A 109 6.37 9.79 19.19
N GLU A 110 7.43 10.54 19.52
CA GLU A 110 7.69 10.98 20.90
C GLU A 110 6.58 11.90 21.43
N ALA A 111 6.07 12.83 20.61
CA ALA A 111 4.92 13.65 20.99
C ALA A 111 3.68 12.78 21.30
N ARG A 112 3.36 11.81 20.44
CA ARG A 112 2.25 10.87 20.67
C ARG A 112 2.43 10.04 21.94
N ARG A 113 3.68 9.65 22.25
CA ARG A 113 4.00 8.94 23.49
C ARG A 113 3.73 9.81 24.73
N LEU A 114 4.16 11.06 24.71
CA LEU A 114 3.90 12.02 25.79
C LEU A 114 2.40 12.28 25.95
N ASP A 115 1.67 12.45 24.84
CA ASP A 115 0.21 12.62 24.87
C ASP A 115 -0.49 11.42 25.51
N ALA A 116 -0.06 10.20 25.19
CA ALA A 116 -0.59 8.98 25.80
C ALA A 116 -0.33 8.93 27.32
N GLN A 117 0.86 9.36 27.78
CA GLN A 117 1.19 9.44 29.20
C GLN A 117 0.36 10.49 29.94
N ILE A 118 0.19 11.66 29.34
CA ILE A 118 -0.66 12.74 29.88
C ILE A 118 -2.10 12.23 29.99
N GLN A 119 -2.61 11.55 28.97
CA GLN A 119 -3.97 11.04 29.00
C GLN A 119 -4.16 9.94 30.05
N LEU A 120 -3.19 9.02 30.21
CA LEU A 120 -3.20 8.05 31.30
C LEU A 120 -3.26 8.75 32.68
N ALA A 121 -2.46 9.80 32.89
CA ALA A 121 -2.48 10.57 34.13
C ALA A 121 -3.85 11.23 34.37
N ARG A 122 -4.49 11.77 33.32
CA ARG A 122 -5.85 12.32 33.40
C ARG A 122 -6.88 11.25 33.74
N ASP A 123 -6.81 10.09 33.09
CA ASP A 123 -7.75 9.00 33.31
C ASP A 123 -7.62 8.46 34.75
N LEU A 124 -6.40 8.37 35.29
CA LEU A 124 -6.13 8.02 36.70
C LEU A 124 -6.73 9.02 37.69
N LEU A 125 -6.56 10.32 37.44
CA LEU A 125 -7.15 11.38 38.27
C LEU A 125 -8.68 11.34 38.20
N ALA A 126 -9.24 11.23 36.99
CA ALA A 126 -10.69 11.14 36.78
C ALA A 126 -11.28 9.92 37.49
N HIS A 127 -10.63 8.75 37.40
CA HIS A 127 -11.07 7.56 38.13
C HIS A 127 -11.06 7.80 39.65
N ALA A 128 -10.04 8.45 40.19
CA ALA A 128 -9.95 8.75 41.63
C ALA A 128 -11.08 9.69 42.10
N ASP A 129 -11.41 10.72 41.31
CA ASP A 129 -12.48 11.68 41.63
C ASP A 129 -13.88 11.05 41.49
N LEU A 130 -14.08 10.20 40.49
CA LEU A 130 -15.38 9.63 40.15
C LEU A 130 -15.75 8.41 41.01
N ARG A 131 -14.77 7.66 41.56
CA ARG A 131 -15.03 6.40 42.28
C ARG A 131 -16.05 6.54 43.41
N GLY A 132 -16.17 7.72 44.03
CA GLY A 132 -17.13 7.99 45.10
C GLY A 132 -18.43 8.72 44.67
N THR A 133 -18.47 9.31 43.47
CA THR A 133 -19.57 10.18 43.02
C THR A 133 -20.37 9.60 41.86
N ASP A 134 -19.69 8.94 40.91
CA ASP A 134 -20.29 8.27 39.76
C ASP A 134 -19.52 6.96 39.46
N PRO A 135 -19.96 5.83 40.04
CA PRO A 135 -19.33 4.54 39.84
C PRO A 135 -19.33 4.06 38.38
N ALA A 136 -20.34 4.45 37.58
CA ALA A 136 -20.42 4.03 36.18
C ALA A 136 -19.39 4.76 35.32
N ALA A 137 -19.23 6.08 35.52
CA ALA A 137 -18.19 6.84 34.85
C ALA A 137 -16.78 6.45 35.32
N ALA A 138 -16.63 6.10 36.61
CA ALA A 138 -15.38 5.58 37.15
C ALA A 138 -14.96 4.26 36.49
N GLU A 139 -15.91 3.36 36.21
CA GLU A 139 -15.63 2.10 35.51
C GLU A 139 -15.17 2.34 34.07
N VAL A 140 -15.76 3.30 33.35
CA VAL A 140 -15.28 3.67 32.00
C VAL A 140 -13.84 4.18 32.02
N ALA A 141 -13.51 5.05 32.98
CA ALA A 141 -12.14 5.53 33.16
C ALA A 141 -11.18 4.37 33.52
N TRP A 142 -11.63 3.42 34.35
CA TRP A 142 -10.87 2.23 34.72
C TRP A 142 -10.55 1.35 33.51
N GLN A 143 -11.55 1.05 32.68
CA GLN A 143 -11.35 0.28 31.44
C GLN A 143 -10.38 0.98 30.49
N SER A 144 -10.45 2.32 30.38
CA SER A 144 -9.49 3.08 29.58
C SER A 144 -8.05 2.94 30.10
N ILE A 145 -7.84 3.01 31.42
CA ILE A 145 -6.53 2.81 32.05
C ILE A 145 -5.99 1.41 31.75
N VAL A 146 -6.80 0.37 31.99
CA VAL A 146 -6.41 -1.04 31.77
C VAL A 146 -6.06 -1.30 30.31
N ASN A 147 -6.87 -0.78 29.37
CA ASN A 147 -6.59 -0.92 27.94
C ASN A 147 -5.27 -0.26 27.54
N ARG A 148 -4.99 0.96 28.03
CA ARG A 148 -3.71 1.63 27.75
C ARG A 148 -2.53 0.85 28.29
N TRP A 149 -2.59 0.35 29.52
CA TRP A 149 -1.55 -0.50 30.09
C TRP A 149 -1.35 -1.79 29.29
N THR A 150 -2.42 -2.33 28.71
CA THR A 150 -2.37 -3.51 27.84
C THR A 150 -1.71 -3.21 26.49
N GLU A 151 -2.07 -2.09 25.85
CA GLU A 151 -1.50 -1.68 24.57
C GLU A 151 0.01 -1.41 24.65
N VAL A 152 0.51 -0.90 25.78
CA VAL A 152 1.95 -0.65 25.99
C VAL A 152 2.69 -1.83 26.64
N GLY A 153 2.02 -2.97 26.86
CA GLY A 153 2.62 -4.17 27.45
C GLY A 153 3.00 -4.03 28.93
N GLN A 154 2.43 -3.07 29.67
CA GLN A 154 2.63 -2.91 31.12
C GLN A 154 1.80 -3.87 31.95
N VAL A 155 0.61 -4.25 31.46
CA VAL A 155 -0.28 -5.24 32.09
C VAL A 155 -0.85 -6.11 30.99
N ALA A 156 -0.71 -7.43 31.06
CA ALA A 156 -1.39 -8.32 30.13
C ALA A 156 -2.84 -8.52 30.61
N ALA A 157 -3.78 -7.71 30.12
CA ALA A 157 -5.18 -8.05 30.30
C ALA A 157 -5.47 -9.34 29.54
N LEU A 158 -6.06 -10.34 30.22
CA LEU A 158 -6.45 -11.60 29.62
C LEU A 158 -7.51 -11.34 28.53
N ARG A 159 -7.07 -11.35 27.28
CA ARG A 159 -7.86 -11.06 26.08
C ARG A 159 -7.77 -12.25 25.15
N ALA A 160 -8.91 -12.68 24.63
CA ALA A 160 -8.93 -13.71 23.60
C ALA A 160 -8.17 -13.23 22.36
N LEU A 161 -7.37 -14.12 21.77
CA LEU A 161 -6.69 -13.87 20.52
C LEU A 161 -7.71 -13.63 19.40
N SER A 162 -7.41 -12.70 18.48
CA SER A 162 -8.21 -12.60 17.25
C SER A 162 -8.10 -13.91 16.45
N PRO A 163 -9.04 -14.19 15.53
CA PRO A 163 -8.96 -15.35 14.64
C PRO A 163 -7.61 -15.50 13.94
N GLU A 164 -7.08 -14.39 13.45
CA GLU A 164 -5.78 -14.30 12.76
C GLU A 164 -4.63 -14.52 13.72
N GLN A 165 -4.69 -13.89 14.91
CA GLN A 165 -3.68 -14.07 15.96
C GLN A 165 -3.62 -15.53 16.40
N LEU A 166 -4.75 -16.18 16.62
CA LEU A 166 -4.85 -17.58 16.99
C LEU A 166 -4.24 -18.46 15.89
N ALA A 167 -4.64 -18.26 14.63
CA ALA A 167 -4.18 -19.09 13.52
C ALA A 167 -2.67 -18.96 13.25
N LEU A 168 -2.10 -17.77 13.44
CA LEU A 168 -0.65 -17.54 13.33
C LEU A 168 0.10 -18.09 14.56
N SER A 169 -0.47 -17.98 15.75
CA SER A 169 0.11 -18.53 16.98
C SER A 169 0.21 -20.05 16.92
N VAL A 170 -0.83 -20.73 16.39
CA VAL A 170 -0.77 -22.19 16.14
C VAL A 170 0.43 -22.54 15.26
N GLN A 171 0.66 -21.79 14.18
CA GLN A 171 1.79 -22.07 13.30
C GLN A 171 3.15 -21.77 13.91
N GLN A 172 3.22 -20.76 14.76
CA GLN A 172 4.43 -20.45 15.50
C GLN A 172 4.73 -21.60 16.47
N ALA A 173 3.74 -22.00 17.27
CA ALA A 173 3.87 -23.07 18.26
C ALA A 173 4.22 -24.42 17.62
N THR A 174 3.64 -24.77 16.47
CA THR A 174 3.96 -26.03 15.78
C THR A 174 5.28 -25.98 15.00
N GLY A 175 5.90 -24.81 14.82
CA GLY A 175 7.06 -24.60 13.95
C GLY A 175 6.72 -24.52 12.45
N ALA A 176 5.43 -24.57 12.08
CA ALA A 176 4.98 -24.43 10.71
C ALA A 176 5.27 -23.04 10.12
N LEU A 177 5.36 -21.99 10.95
CA LEU A 177 5.69 -20.64 10.50
C LEU A 177 7.12 -20.55 9.95
N ALA A 178 8.09 -21.13 10.66
CA ALA A 178 9.49 -21.18 10.23
C ALA A 178 9.63 -21.95 8.91
N ALA A 179 8.94 -23.08 8.77
CA ALA A 179 8.88 -23.84 7.53
C ALA A 179 8.28 -23.01 6.37
N ARG A 180 7.22 -22.23 6.63
CA ARG A 180 6.66 -21.31 5.63
C ARG A 180 7.65 -20.23 5.24
N GLN A 181 8.35 -19.62 6.20
CA GLN A 181 9.35 -18.61 5.92
C GLN A 181 10.47 -19.16 5.03
N ALA A 182 10.97 -20.36 5.34
CA ALA A 182 11.98 -21.04 4.52
C ALA A 182 11.47 -21.34 3.10
N ASN A 183 10.23 -21.82 2.97
CA ASN A 183 9.61 -22.09 1.67
C ASN A 183 9.38 -20.81 0.85
N ALA A 184 8.95 -19.72 1.50
CA ALA A 184 8.78 -18.42 0.86
C ALA A 184 10.14 -17.88 0.37
N ALA A 185 11.16 -17.93 1.22
CA ALA A 185 12.53 -17.57 0.88
C ALA A 185 13.06 -18.36 -0.32
N ALA A 186 12.95 -19.69 -0.29
CA ALA A 186 13.38 -20.56 -1.39
C ALA A 186 12.61 -20.27 -2.69
N ALA A 187 11.32 -19.93 -2.62
CA ALA A 187 10.54 -19.56 -3.79
C ALA A 187 10.96 -18.22 -4.39
N ILE A 188 11.28 -17.23 -3.55
CA ILE A 188 11.83 -15.94 -3.97
C ILE A 188 13.22 -16.11 -4.59
N ASP A 189 14.08 -16.95 -4.01
CA ASP A 189 15.42 -17.20 -4.53
C ASP A 189 15.38 -17.95 -5.87
N LYS A 190 14.46 -18.91 -6.01
CA LYS A 190 14.27 -19.68 -7.25
C LYS A 190 13.68 -18.84 -8.39
N ALA A 191 12.80 -17.90 -8.08
CA ALA A 191 12.14 -17.03 -9.05
C ALA A 191 12.10 -15.58 -8.51
N PRO A 192 13.23 -14.84 -8.60
CA PRO A 192 13.32 -13.49 -8.06
C PRO A 192 12.29 -12.54 -8.70
N PRO A 193 11.44 -11.88 -7.90
CA PRO A 193 10.56 -10.83 -8.40
C PRO A 193 11.36 -9.69 -9.01
N GLU A 194 10.74 -8.94 -9.93
CA GLU A 194 11.37 -7.82 -10.63
C GLU A 194 12.01 -6.79 -9.68
N ALA A 195 11.35 -6.51 -8.55
CA ALA A 195 11.87 -5.61 -7.52
C ALA A 195 13.21 -6.08 -6.93
N LEU A 196 13.37 -7.39 -6.70
CA LEU A 196 14.63 -7.97 -6.22
C LEU A 196 15.69 -8.05 -7.32
N ALA A 197 15.26 -8.37 -8.55
CA ALA A 197 16.16 -8.44 -9.71
C ALA A 197 16.76 -7.07 -10.08
N LYS A 198 16.05 -5.98 -9.80
CA LYS A 198 16.48 -4.59 -10.06
C LYS A 198 17.13 -3.90 -8.84
N ALA A 199 17.20 -4.57 -7.69
CA ALA A 199 17.76 -3.98 -6.48
C ALA A 199 19.27 -3.79 -6.60
N SER A 200 19.75 -2.65 -6.09
CA SER A 200 21.18 -2.38 -5.89
C SER A 200 21.79 -3.43 -4.94
N ASP A 201 23.11 -3.63 -4.96
CA ASP A 201 23.74 -4.60 -4.06
C ASP A 201 23.57 -4.20 -2.58
N ASP A 202 23.54 -2.90 -2.27
CA ASP A 202 23.33 -2.37 -0.92
C ASP A 202 21.90 -2.61 -0.41
N ASP A 203 20.89 -2.47 -1.28
CA ASP A 203 19.47 -2.63 -0.90
C ASP A 203 18.95 -4.07 -1.06
N ARG A 204 19.73 -4.96 -1.70
CA ARG A 204 19.25 -6.29 -2.11
C ARG A 204 18.77 -7.12 -0.91
N ALA A 205 19.44 -7.02 0.24
CA ALA A 205 19.07 -7.75 1.44
C ALA A 205 17.69 -7.32 1.97
N ASP A 206 17.46 -6.01 2.09
CA ASP A 206 16.22 -5.43 2.60
C ASP A 206 15.06 -5.68 1.64
N VAL A 207 15.29 -5.50 0.33
CA VAL A 207 14.30 -5.83 -0.70
C VAL A 207 13.95 -7.31 -0.65
N ARG A 208 14.93 -8.20 -0.48
CA ARG A 208 14.67 -9.64 -0.34
C ARG A 208 13.81 -9.93 0.89
N ALA A 209 14.15 -9.36 2.04
CA ALA A 209 13.38 -9.55 3.27
C ALA A 209 11.92 -9.13 3.08
N MET A 210 11.69 -7.94 2.50
CA MET A 210 10.33 -7.45 2.23
C MET A 210 9.56 -8.35 1.24
N GLN A 211 10.22 -8.86 0.20
CA GLN A 211 9.59 -9.80 -0.75
C GLN A 211 9.21 -11.12 -0.10
N VAL A 212 10.05 -11.64 0.81
CA VAL A 212 9.74 -12.85 1.57
C VAL A 212 8.53 -12.64 2.49
N GLU A 213 8.48 -11.53 3.22
CA GLU A 213 7.34 -11.18 4.08
C GLU A 213 6.04 -11.04 3.28
N MET A 214 6.06 -10.29 2.17
CA MET A 214 4.89 -10.15 1.30
C MET A 214 4.41 -11.50 0.77
N ARG A 215 5.35 -12.38 0.43
CA ARG A 215 5.01 -13.74 -0.01
C ARG A 215 4.39 -14.56 1.12
N MET A 216 4.93 -14.49 2.34
CA MET A 216 4.38 -15.18 3.51
C MET A 216 2.95 -14.75 3.81
N VAL A 217 2.67 -13.44 3.78
CA VAL A 217 1.31 -12.89 3.99
C VAL A 217 0.36 -13.39 2.90
N LYS A 218 0.81 -13.37 1.63
CA LYS A 218 0.02 -13.89 0.51
C LYS A 218 -0.30 -15.37 0.68
N ASP A 219 0.70 -16.18 1.02
CA ASP A 219 0.53 -17.63 1.21
C ASP A 219 -0.36 -17.94 2.43
N ALA A 220 -0.36 -17.09 3.46
CA ALA A 220 -1.22 -17.21 4.63
C ALA A 220 -2.68 -16.78 4.38
N SER A 221 -2.97 -16.04 3.30
CA SER A 221 -4.30 -15.43 3.07
C SER A 221 -5.47 -16.43 3.08
N GLY A 222 -5.26 -17.65 2.57
CA GLY A 222 -6.27 -18.71 2.59
C GLY A 222 -6.59 -19.17 4.01
N LEU A 223 -5.55 -19.42 4.82
CA LEU A 223 -5.72 -19.76 6.23
C LEU A 223 -6.42 -18.63 6.98
N LEU A 224 -5.94 -17.39 6.83
CA LEU A 224 -6.47 -16.24 7.57
C LEU A 224 -7.97 -16.05 7.27
N ARG A 225 -8.39 -16.27 6.01
CA ARG A 225 -9.80 -16.26 5.62
C ARG A 225 -10.60 -17.37 6.29
N SER A 226 -10.06 -18.60 6.34
CA SER A 226 -10.71 -19.72 7.04
C SER A 226 -10.83 -19.44 8.53
N ALA A 227 -9.78 -18.92 9.16
CA ALA A 227 -9.78 -18.55 10.57
C ALA A 227 -10.83 -17.47 10.85
N ALA A 228 -10.85 -16.39 10.07
CA ALA A 228 -11.86 -15.33 10.18
C ALA A 228 -13.30 -15.88 10.02
N THR A 229 -13.51 -16.84 9.14
CA THR A 229 -14.84 -17.46 8.93
C THR A 229 -15.27 -18.32 10.11
N LEU A 230 -14.35 -19.07 10.72
CA LEU A 230 -14.63 -20.01 11.81
C LEU A 230 -14.70 -19.33 13.19
N PHE A 231 -13.90 -18.29 13.40
CA PHE A 231 -13.69 -17.66 14.70
C PHE A 231 -14.10 -16.19 14.74
N GLY A 232 -14.48 -15.56 13.62
CA GLY A 232 -14.80 -14.14 13.53
C GLY A 232 -16.23 -13.76 13.90
N ASP A 233 -16.91 -14.52 14.78
CA ASP A 233 -18.22 -14.08 15.27
C ASP A 233 -18.04 -12.82 16.15
N THR A 234 -18.69 -11.74 15.72
CA THR A 234 -18.50 -10.37 16.22
C THR A 234 -19.62 -9.92 17.17
N MET A 235 -20.61 -10.79 17.45
CA MET A 235 -21.86 -10.38 18.10
C MET A 235 -21.99 -10.75 19.59
N THR A 236 -20.91 -11.19 20.24
CA THR A 236 -20.93 -11.50 21.68
C THR A 236 -19.99 -10.56 22.45
N GLU A 237 -20.53 -9.80 23.41
CA GLU A 237 -19.75 -8.97 24.36
C GLU A 237 -18.93 -9.81 25.37
N GLY A 238 -18.66 -11.07 25.05
CA GLY A 238 -17.88 -11.99 25.87
C GLY A 238 -17.54 -13.27 25.09
N PHE A 239 -16.36 -13.83 25.35
CA PHE A 239 -15.90 -15.05 24.70
C PHE A 239 -16.82 -16.23 25.03
N GLN A 240 -17.45 -16.81 24.00
CA GLN A 240 -18.08 -18.12 24.06
C GLN A 240 -17.53 -19.01 22.96
N ALA A 241 -16.88 -20.12 23.33
CA ALA A 241 -16.45 -21.12 22.36
C ALA A 241 -17.70 -21.74 21.70
N SER A 242 -17.92 -21.46 20.41
CA SER A 242 -19.04 -22.07 19.69
C SER A 242 -18.80 -23.58 19.51
N VAL A 243 -19.88 -24.35 19.39
CA VAL A 243 -19.79 -25.80 19.12
C VAL A 243 -18.94 -26.09 17.87
N SER A 244 -19.04 -25.24 16.85
CA SER A 244 -18.24 -25.32 15.62
C SER A 244 -16.74 -25.10 15.87
N GLN A 245 -16.38 -24.20 16.79
CA GLN A 245 -14.98 -23.96 17.17
C GLN A 245 -14.40 -25.12 17.98
N ALA A 246 -15.17 -25.68 18.91
CA ALA A 246 -14.77 -26.86 19.66
C ALA A 246 -14.62 -28.10 18.75
N LEU A 247 -15.54 -28.28 17.80
CA LEU A 247 -15.46 -29.33 16.77
C LEU A 247 -14.25 -29.13 15.83
N TYR A 248 -13.92 -27.88 15.48
CA TYR A 248 -12.74 -27.59 14.70
C TYR A 248 -11.48 -28.00 15.45
N PHE A 249 -11.24 -27.53 16.68
CA PHE A 249 -10.07 -27.95 17.46
C PHE A 249 -10.04 -29.46 17.70
N GLY A 250 -11.20 -30.07 17.96
CA GLY A 250 -11.39 -31.51 18.14
C GLY A 250 -10.98 -32.36 16.93
N ASN A 251 -11.09 -31.83 15.70
CA ASN A 251 -10.89 -32.60 14.47
C ASN A 251 -9.89 -31.97 13.48
N ALA A 252 -9.30 -30.80 13.79
CA ALA A 252 -8.64 -29.91 12.83
C ALA A 252 -7.55 -30.66 12.03
N PRO A 253 -7.85 -31.11 10.80
CA PRO A 253 -6.92 -31.94 10.04
C PRO A 253 -5.69 -31.12 9.62
N ASP A 254 -5.86 -29.81 9.46
CA ASP A 254 -4.78 -28.86 9.15
C ASP A 254 -3.78 -28.73 10.29
N ILE A 255 -4.24 -28.83 11.55
CA ILE A 255 -3.38 -28.82 12.74
C ILE A 255 -2.74 -30.19 12.90
N GLN A 256 -3.50 -31.27 12.78
CA GLN A 256 -2.98 -32.64 12.87
C GLN A 256 -1.87 -32.91 11.84
N GLY A 257 -2.02 -32.39 10.61
CA GLY A 257 -0.98 -32.47 9.59
C GLY A 257 0.33 -31.74 9.96
N GLN A 258 0.25 -30.68 10.78
CA GLN A 258 1.42 -29.96 11.29
C GLN A 258 2.08 -30.66 12.48
N LEU A 259 1.35 -31.55 13.17
CA LEU A 259 1.84 -32.30 14.32
C LEU A 259 2.52 -33.62 13.94
N ALA A 260 2.45 -34.03 12.67
CA ALA A 260 3.27 -35.14 12.19
C ALA A 260 4.76 -34.73 12.23
N PRO A 261 5.66 -35.50 12.87
CA PRO A 261 7.08 -35.15 12.95
C PRO A 261 7.67 -34.99 11.55
N SER A 262 8.12 -33.78 11.21
CA SER A 262 8.66 -33.48 9.89
C SER A 262 9.61 -32.29 9.92
N GLY A 263 10.77 -32.44 9.27
CA GLY A 263 11.80 -31.39 9.22
C GLY A 263 12.22 -30.95 10.63
N SER A 264 11.99 -29.68 10.94
CA SER A 264 12.32 -29.03 12.21
C SER A 264 11.07 -28.52 12.95
N ASN A 265 9.92 -29.19 12.79
CA ASN A 265 8.71 -28.83 13.54
C ASN A 265 8.83 -29.24 15.02
N LEU A 266 8.00 -28.64 15.89
CA LEU A 266 8.11 -28.84 17.34
C LEU A 266 8.09 -30.32 17.73
N VAL A 267 7.18 -31.11 17.12
CA VAL A 267 7.07 -32.55 17.42
C VAL A 267 8.35 -33.30 17.05
N ALA A 268 9.01 -32.99 15.93
CA ALA A 268 10.29 -33.60 15.58
C ALA A 268 11.38 -33.26 16.61
N THR A 269 11.41 -32.03 17.10
CA THR A 269 12.34 -31.59 18.17
C THR A 269 12.09 -32.36 19.46
N LEU A 270 10.84 -32.44 19.92
CA LEU A 270 10.47 -33.13 21.16
C LEU A 270 10.70 -34.64 21.09
N VAL A 271 10.46 -35.27 19.93
CA VAL A 271 10.71 -36.71 19.73
C VAL A 271 12.21 -37.05 19.85
N ALA A 272 13.09 -36.11 19.48
CA ALA A 272 14.53 -36.29 19.63
C ALA A 272 15.01 -36.18 21.09
N MET A 273 14.17 -35.71 22.02
CA MET A 273 14.48 -35.60 23.43
C MET A 273 14.14 -36.89 24.18
N SER A 274 15.14 -37.44 24.87
CA SER A 274 14.98 -38.65 25.68
C SER A 274 14.39 -38.38 27.06
N ASP A 275 14.68 -37.21 27.63
CA ASP A 275 14.22 -36.80 28.95
C ASP A 275 12.80 -36.23 28.92
N ALA A 276 11.92 -36.71 29.80
CA ALA A 276 10.53 -36.27 29.87
C ALA A 276 10.40 -34.85 30.44
N ASP A 277 11.27 -34.46 31.37
CA ASP A 277 11.27 -33.11 31.93
C ASP A 277 11.68 -32.08 30.87
N ALA A 278 12.72 -32.37 30.08
CA ALA A 278 13.11 -31.56 28.93
C ALA A 278 12.00 -31.45 27.86
N VAL A 279 11.26 -32.54 27.61
CA VAL A 279 10.10 -32.51 26.70
C VAL A 279 9.01 -31.60 27.24
N ALA A 280 8.71 -31.67 28.54
CA ALA A 280 7.72 -30.80 29.17
C ALA A 280 8.15 -29.33 29.07
N GLU A 281 9.40 -29.02 29.41
CA GLU A 281 9.92 -27.65 29.38
C GLU A 281 9.83 -27.04 27.98
N GLU A 282 10.35 -27.74 26.96
CA GLU A 282 10.31 -27.25 25.59
C GLU A 282 8.87 -27.12 25.06
N ALA A 283 8.00 -28.10 25.33
CA ALA A 283 6.61 -28.06 24.85
C ALA A 283 5.83 -26.88 25.44
N TYR A 284 5.97 -26.63 26.75
CA TYR A 284 5.27 -25.52 27.42
C TYR A 284 5.84 -24.16 27.01
N VAL A 285 7.16 -24.03 26.87
CA VAL A 285 7.77 -22.78 26.42
C VAL A 285 7.38 -22.49 24.97
N ALA A 286 7.42 -23.49 24.08
CA ALA A 286 7.10 -23.30 22.67
C ALA A 286 5.62 -22.99 22.42
N VAL A 287 4.71 -23.60 23.21
CA VAL A 287 3.26 -23.44 23.01
C VAL A 287 2.65 -22.34 23.87
N LEU A 288 2.99 -22.27 25.16
CA LEU A 288 2.38 -21.37 26.15
C LEU A 288 3.30 -20.22 26.57
N SER A 289 4.51 -20.13 26.03
CA SER A 289 5.48 -19.05 26.34
C SER A 289 5.84 -18.93 27.83
N ARG A 290 5.71 -20.02 28.59
CA ARG A 290 6.09 -20.12 30.00
C ARG A 290 6.68 -21.49 30.32
N PRO A 291 7.50 -21.62 31.36
CA PRO A 291 7.90 -22.94 31.84
C PRO A 291 6.68 -23.68 32.44
N PRO A 292 6.69 -25.02 32.42
CA PRO A 292 5.69 -25.81 33.12
C PRO A 292 5.86 -25.63 34.64
N VAL A 293 4.77 -25.81 35.38
CA VAL A 293 4.83 -25.96 36.84
C VAL A 293 5.14 -27.42 37.22
N ASP A 294 5.40 -27.68 38.50
CA ASP A 294 5.85 -29.01 38.96
C ASP A 294 4.79 -30.10 38.72
N ASP A 295 3.50 -29.78 38.92
CA ASP A 295 2.41 -30.72 38.64
C ASP A 295 2.30 -31.04 37.14
N GLU A 296 2.46 -30.04 36.28
CA GLU A 296 2.44 -30.20 34.82
C GLU A 296 3.63 -31.04 34.32
N ARG A 297 4.82 -30.85 34.90
CA ARG A 297 5.99 -31.71 34.62
C ARG A 297 5.70 -33.16 34.98
N ALA A 298 5.15 -33.38 36.18
CA ALA A 298 4.80 -34.72 36.65
C ALA A 298 3.75 -35.39 35.74
N ASP A 299 2.73 -34.65 35.30
CA ASP A 299 1.70 -35.14 34.38
C ASP A 299 2.26 -35.52 33.01
N VAL A 300 3.16 -34.71 32.45
CA VAL A 300 3.83 -35.03 31.17
C VAL A 300 4.68 -36.28 31.30
N ALA A 301 5.48 -36.39 32.36
CA ALA A 301 6.31 -37.57 32.61
C ALA A 301 5.45 -38.84 32.73
N ALA A 302 4.40 -38.80 33.56
CA ALA A 302 3.47 -39.92 33.73
C ALA A 302 2.76 -40.30 32.42
N PHE A 303 2.35 -39.30 31.62
CA PHE A 303 1.70 -39.52 30.33
C PHE A 303 2.63 -40.22 29.33
N LEU A 304 3.87 -39.76 29.20
CA LEU A 304 4.86 -40.36 28.29
C LEU A 304 5.27 -41.78 28.75
N ASP A 305 5.43 -42.00 30.06
CA ASP A 305 5.75 -43.31 30.63
C ASP A 305 4.63 -44.34 30.44
N SER A 306 3.38 -43.88 30.39
CA SER A 306 2.23 -44.76 30.11
C SER A 306 2.16 -45.26 28.67
N ARG A 307 2.94 -44.68 27.75
CA ARG A 307 2.91 -44.98 26.30
C ARG A 307 4.31 -45.22 25.69
N PRO A 308 5.10 -46.19 26.18
CA PRO A 308 6.47 -46.39 25.73
C PRO A 308 6.57 -46.83 24.26
N ASN A 309 5.57 -47.53 23.74
CA ASN A 309 5.56 -48.04 22.36
C ASN A 309 5.09 -47.00 21.32
N ASP A 310 4.42 -45.94 21.77
CA ASP A 310 3.79 -44.93 20.91
C ASP A 310 4.25 -43.50 21.27
N ARG A 311 5.49 -43.36 21.77
CA ARG A 311 6.02 -42.08 22.28
C ARG A 311 5.85 -40.91 21.30
N THR A 312 6.11 -41.14 20.01
CA THR A 312 5.93 -40.12 18.96
C THR A 312 4.50 -39.62 18.87
N GLN A 313 3.52 -40.54 18.93
CA GLN A 313 2.11 -40.18 18.90
C GLN A 313 1.70 -39.48 20.21
N ALA A 314 2.20 -39.94 21.35
CA ALA A 314 1.97 -39.30 22.64
C ALA A 314 2.47 -37.85 22.65
N ILE A 315 3.66 -37.57 22.11
CA ILE A 315 4.19 -36.21 22.00
C ILE A 315 3.32 -35.33 21.08
N ALA A 316 2.87 -35.86 19.94
CA ALA A 316 1.97 -35.13 19.04
C ALA A 316 0.63 -34.81 19.74
N GLU A 317 0.08 -35.74 20.52
CA GLU A 317 -1.13 -35.54 21.32
C GLU A 317 -0.93 -34.54 22.45
N LEU A 318 0.24 -34.52 23.10
CA LEU A 318 0.61 -33.52 24.10
C LEU A 318 0.60 -32.11 23.51
N VAL A 319 1.30 -31.91 22.38
CA VAL A 319 1.31 -30.60 21.70
C VAL A 319 -0.10 -30.21 21.25
N TRP A 320 -0.89 -31.15 20.75
CA TRP A 320 -2.30 -30.90 20.40
C TRP A 320 -3.13 -30.47 21.61
N ALA A 321 -2.94 -31.12 22.77
CA ALA A 321 -3.65 -30.80 24.00
C ALA A 321 -3.31 -29.38 24.49
N LEU A 322 -2.04 -28.99 24.42
CA LEU A 322 -1.60 -27.63 24.78
C LEU A 322 -2.17 -26.56 23.84
N VAL A 323 -2.10 -26.79 22.52
CA VAL A 323 -2.65 -25.86 21.51
C VAL A 323 -4.18 -25.76 21.58
N SER A 324 -4.84 -26.83 21.99
CA SER A 324 -6.31 -26.87 22.14
C SER A 324 -6.77 -26.43 23.54
N SER A 325 -5.84 -26.10 24.44
CA SER A 325 -6.16 -25.68 25.80
C SER A 325 -6.85 -24.32 25.81
N ASN A 326 -7.57 -24.04 26.91
CA ASN A 326 -8.13 -22.70 27.11
C ASN A 326 -7.04 -21.64 27.24
N GLU A 327 -5.92 -21.98 27.87
CA GLU A 327 -4.81 -21.05 28.08
C GLU A 327 -4.34 -20.47 26.75
N PHE A 328 -4.03 -21.32 25.77
CA PHE A 328 -3.53 -20.95 24.43
C PHE A 328 -4.44 -19.97 23.65
N ARG A 329 -5.72 -19.87 24.00
CA ARG A 329 -6.68 -19.00 23.30
C ARG A 329 -6.61 -17.54 23.74
N PHE A 330 -5.89 -17.25 24.82
CA PHE A 330 -5.70 -15.89 25.33
C PHE A 330 -4.29 -15.40 25.02
N ASN A 331 -4.05 -14.11 25.19
CA ASN A 331 -2.69 -13.59 25.25
C ASN A 331 -2.00 -14.02 26.56
N HIS A 332 -0.73 -14.39 26.47
CA HIS A 332 0.17 -14.66 27.58
C HIS A 332 1.49 -13.91 27.32
#